data_AF-I1ZK45-F1
#
_entry.id   AF-I1ZK45-F1
#
_cell.length_a   1.000
_cell.length_b   1.000
_cell.length_c   1.000
_cell.angle_alpha   90.00
_cell.angle_beta   90.00
_cell.angle_gamma   90.00
#
_symmetry.space_group_name_H-M   'P 1'
#
loop_
_entity.id
_entity.type
_entity.pdbx_description
1 polymer ?
#
loop_
_entity_poly.entity_id
_entity_poly.type
_entity_poly.pdbx_seq_one_letter_code
_entity_poly.pdbx_strand_id
1 'polypeptide(L)'
;MKPITLEEIDKKKKNIAQSLDQLNLEKRKVERAEKEMLELHRQSLKPLRQILTLPISSKDYQVYENLIVSVEGIGAMVEEWSEGRRADIKKQENQLDEQLNELYHARKKLLIEQESKK
;
A
#
# COMPACT_ATOMS: atom_id res chain seq x y z
N MET A 1 9.41 41.26 5.74
CA MET A 1 8.56 40.33 4.95
C MET A 1 7.29 41.07 4.58
N LYS A 2 6.86 41.06 3.31
CA LYS A 2 5.57 41.65 2.92
C LYS A 2 4.44 40.83 3.56
N PRO A 3 3.43 41.47 4.17
CA PRO A 3 2.29 40.75 4.72
C PRO A 3 1.54 40.08 3.57
N ILE A 4 1.36 38.76 3.67
CA ILE A 4 0.50 37.97 2.78
C ILE A 4 -0.91 38.58 2.74
N THR A 5 -1.55 38.68 1.58
CA THR A 5 -2.92 39.21 1.48
C THR A 5 -3.98 38.14 1.82
N LEU A 6 -5.21 38.54 2.13
CA LEU A 6 -6.33 37.59 2.33
C LEU A 6 -6.61 36.76 1.07
N GLU A 7 -6.52 37.36 -0.11
CA GLU A 7 -6.66 36.65 -1.40
C GLU A 7 -5.57 35.58 -1.60
N GLU A 8 -4.32 35.87 -1.21
CA GLU A 8 -3.23 34.90 -1.27
C GLU A 8 -3.47 33.73 -0.30
N ILE A 9 -4.04 33.98 0.87
CA ILE A 9 -4.44 32.93 1.83
C ILE A 9 -5.52 32.04 1.22
N ASP A 10 -6.57 32.63 0.67
CA ASP A 10 -7.69 31.85 0.10
C ASP A 10 -7.24 31.02 -1.12
N LYS A 11 -6.37 31.57 -1.96
CA LYS A 11 -5.74 30.82 -3.06
C LYS A 11 -4.93 29.62 -2.54
N LYS A 12 -4.11 29.83 -1.51
CA LYS A 12 -3.34 28.74 -0.89
C LYS A 12 -4.23 27.67 -0.26
N LYS A 13 -5.32 28.06 0.41
CA LYS A 13 -6.29 27.10 0.99
C LYS A 13 -6.95 26.25 -0.10
N LYS A 14 -7.35 26.86 -1.22
CA LYS A 14 -7.92 26.13 -2.36
C LYS A 14 -6.93 25.12 -2.94
N ASN A 15 -5.68 25.52 -3.14
CA ASN A 15 -4.63 24.63 -3.63
C ASN A 15 -4.39 23.46 -2.67
N ILE A 16 -4.28 23.72 -1.36
CA ILE A 16 -4.09 22.65 -0.36
C ILE A 16 -5.30 21.71 -0.35
N ALA A 17 -6.52 22.21 -0.48
CA ALA A 17 -7.71 21.36 -0.55
C ALA A 17 -7.63 20.41 -1.77
N GLN A 18 -7.28 20.93 -2.94
CA GLN A 18 -7.11 20.12 -4.16
C GLN A 18 -6.01 19.06 -3.99
N SER A 19 -4.86 19.42 -3.41
CA SER A 19 -3.78 18.48 -3.14
C SER A 19 -4.19 17.40 -2.13
N LEU A 20 -4.92 17.76 -1.08
CA LEU A 20 -5.45 16.79 -0.11
C LEU A 20 -6.43 15.82 -0.77
N ASP A 21 -7.34 16.30 -1.62
CA ASP A 21 -8.28 15.44 -2.34
C ASP A 21 -7.55 14.43 -3.25
N GLN A 22 -6.51 14.90 -3.95
CA GLN A 22 -5.67 14.05 -4.81
C GLN A 22 -4.92 12.99 -3.99
N LEU A 23 -4.25 13.38 -2.90
CA LEU A 23 -3.51 12.43 -2.06
C LEU A 23 -4.44 11.42 -1.38
N ASN A 24 -5.64 11.84 -0.95
CA ASN A 24 -6.63 10.92 -0.40
C ASN A 24 -7.11 9.90 -1.45
N LEU A 25 -7.24 10.33 -2.72
CA LEU A 25 -7.56 9.41 -3.81
C LEU A 25 -6.43 8.41 -4.05
N GLU A 26 -5.18 8.86 -4.03
CA GLU A 26 -4.01 8.01 -4.18
C GLU A 26 -3.88 7.00 -3.03
N LYS A 27 -4.09 7.44 -1.79
CA LYS A 27 -4.13 6.55 -0.61
C LYS A 27 -5.16 5.43 -0.78
N ARG A 28 -6.38 5.75 -1.23
CA ARG A 28 -7.41 4.74 -1.53
C ARG A 28 -7.04 3.78 -2.66
N LYS A 29 -6.16 4.18 -3.59
CA LYS A 29 -5.65 3.27 -4.63
C LYS A 29 -4.60 2.32 -4.07
N VAL A 30 -3.71 2.82 -3.21
CA VAL A 30 -2.71 2.00 -2.51
C VAL A 30 -3.38 0.97 -1.61
N GLU A 31 -4.38 1.37 -0.81
CA GLU A 31 -5.17 0.45 0.03
C GLU A 31 -5.88 -0.65 -0.78
N ARG A 32 -6.31 -0.33 -2.01
CA ARG A 32 -6.89 -1.34 -2.93
C ARG A 32 -5.83 -2.29 -3.46
N ALA A 33 -4.69 -1.75 -3.89
CA ALA A 33 -3.58 -2.55 -4.36
C ALA A 33 -3.06 -3.53 -3.29
N GLU A 34 -3.02 -3.10 -2.02
CA GLU A 34 -2.67 -3.97 -0.89
C GLU A 34 -3.64 -5.15 -0.75
N LYS A 35 -4.95 -4.88 -0.81
CA LYS A 35 -5.98 -5.92 -0.71
C LYS A 35 -5.94 -6.90 -1.88
N GLU A 36 -5.80 -6.37 -3.10
CA GLU A 36 -5.69 -7.20 -4.32
C GLU A 36 -4.45 -8.08 -4.26
N MET A 37 -3.33 -7.52 -3.81
CA MET A 37 -2.08 -8.24 -3.62
C MET A 37 -2.21 -9.37 -2.58
N LEU A 38 -2.83 -9.09 -1.43
CA LEU A 38 -3.05 -10.10 -0.38
C LEU A 38 -3.90 -11.26 -0.90
N GLU A 39 -4.91 -10.96 -1.70
CA GLU A 39 -5.78 -11.96 -2.30
C GLU A 39 -5.02 -12.80 -3.34
N LEU A 40 -4.25 -12.16 -4.24
CA LEU A 40 -3.40 -12.86 -5.22
C LEU A 40 -2.40 -13.80 -4.55
N HIS A 41 -1.77 -13.35 -3.47
CA HIS A 41 -0.84 -14.17 -2.69
C HIS A 41 -1.54 -15.41 -2.11
N ARG A 42 -2.71 -15.24 -1.49
CA ARG A 42 -3.52 -16.37 -0.98
C ARG A 42 -3.93 -17.34 -2.08
N GLN A 43 -4.39 -16.82 -3.21
CA GLN A 43 -4.82 -17.63 -4.35
C GLN A 43 -3.67 -18.41 -4.97
N SER A 44 -2.47 -17.82 -5.02
CA SER A 44 -1.27 -18.46 -5.55
C SER A 44 -0.78 -19.62 -4.67
N LEU A 45 -0.89 -19.49 -3.35
CA LEU A 45 -0.46 -20.54 -2.41
C LEU A 45 -1.49 -21.66 -2.21
N LYS A 46 -2.78 -21.39 -2.44
CA LYS A 46 -3.86 -22.37 -2.27
C LYS A 46 -3.61 -23.70 -3.01
N PRO A 47 -3.32 -23.73 -4.33
CA PRO A 47 -3.09 -24.99 -5.04
C PRO A 47 -1.85 -25.72 -4.52
N LEU A 48 -0.80 -24.99 -4.16
CA LEU A 48 0.43 -25.56 -3.58
C LEU A 48 0.12 -26.32 -2.28
N ARG A 49 -0.66 -25.70 -1.39
CA ARG A 49 -1.11 -26.35 -0.14
C ARG A 49 -1.99 -27.58 -0.41
N GLN A 50 -2.83 -27.54 -1.43
CA GLN A 50 -3.66 -28.70 -1.80
C GLN A 50 -2.80 -29.88 -2.25
N ILE A 51 -1.73 -29.64 -3.02
CA ILE A 51 -0.82 -30.69 -3.48
C ILE A 51 -0.14 -31.40 -2.29
N LEU A 52 0.29 -30.64 -1.28
CA LEU A 52 0.93 -31.20 -0.06
C LEU A 52 -0.01 -32.07 0.79
N THR A 53 -1.32 -32.00 0.56
CA THR A 53 -2.33 -32.78 1.30
C THR A 53 -2.89 -33.96 0.51
N LEU A 54 -2.35 -34.24 -0.68
CA LEU A 54 -2.86 -35.32 -1.51
C LEU A 54 -2.59 -36.69 -0.86
N PRO A 55 -3.59 -37.59 -0.82
CA PRO A 55 -3.37 -38.96 -0.38
C PRO A 55 -2.60 -39.71 -1.46
N ILE A 56 -1.41 -40.22 -1.12
CA ILE A 56 -0.51 -40.81 -2.11
C ILE A 56 -0.22 -42.27 -1.79
N SER A 57 -0.28 -43.08 -2.85
CA SER A 57 0.07 -44.49 -2.83
C SER A 57 1.56 -44.64 -2.56
N SER A 58 1.92 -45.66 -1.78
CA SER A 58 3.32 -46.00 -1.47
C SER A 58 4.18 -46.30 -2.71
N LYS A 59 3.55 -46.64 -3.85
CA LYS A 59 4.24 -46.88 -5.13
C LYS A 59 4.70 -45.60 -5.83
N ASP A 60 4.08 -44.47 -5.52
CA ASP A 60 4.34 -43.17 -6.18
C ASP A 60 5.17 -42.23 -5.29
N TYR A 61 5.71 -42.74 -4.18
CA TYR A 61 6.33 -41.95 -3.13
C TYR A 61 7.54 -41.14 -3.63
N GLN A 62 8.41 -41.71 -4.47
CA GLN A 62 9.56 -41.00 -5.03
C GLN A 62 9.14 -39.85 -5.96
N VAL A 63 8.07 -40.05 -6.73
CA VAL A 63 7.51 -39.01 -7.60
C VAL A 63 6.91 -37.89 -6.74
N TYR A 64 6.29 -38.25 -5.62
CA TYR A 64 5.75 -37.30 -4.67
C TYR A 64 6.82 -36.47 -3.96
N GLU A 65 7.94 -37.07 -3.54
CA GLU A 65 9.04 -36.31 -2.93
C GLU A 65 9.58 -35.24 -3.88
N ASN A 66 9.80 -35.58 -5.15
CA ASN A 66 10.24 -34.60 -6.16
C ASN A 66 9.20 -33.48 -6.37
N LEU A 67 7.91 -33.83 -6.31
CA LEU A 67 6.82 -32.88 -6.39
C LEU A 67 6.78 -31.95 -5.18
N ILE A 68 6.98 -32.46 -3.96
CA ILE A 68 7.04 -31.64 -2.73
C ILE A 68 8.16 -30.61 -2.84
N VAL A 69 9.37 -31.04 -3.20
CA VAL A 69 10.53 -30.12 -3.35
C VAL A 69 10.21 -29.00 -4.35
N SER A 70 9.54 -29.34 -5.45
CA SER A 70 9.12 -28.34 -6.45
C SER A 70 8.07 -27.39 -5.90
N VAL A 71 7.08 -27.91 -5.17
CA VAL A 71 6.00 -27.12 -4.54
C VAL A 71 6.55 -26.17 -3.48
N GLU A 72 7.48 -26.63 -2.65
CA GLU A 72 8.17 -25.81 -1.65
C GLU A 72 8.98 -24.70 -2.30
N GLY A 73 9.73 -25.01 -3.36
CA GLY A 73 10.49 -24.01 -4.12
C GLY A 73 9.60 -22.93 -4.72
N ILE A 74 8.49 -23.31 -5.37
CA ILE A 74 7.51 -22.35 -5.91
C ILE A 74 6.86 -21.54 -4.78
N GLY A 75 6.53 -22.19 -3.66
CA GLY A 75 5.98 -21.53 -2.47
C GLY A 75 6.90 -20.43 -1.95
N ALA A 76 8.19 -20.72 -1.81
CA ALA A 76 9.20 -19.75 -1.40
C ALA A 76 9.29 -18.56 -2.36
N MET A 77 9.24 -18.79 -3.69
CA MET A 77 9.23 -17.70 -4.68
C MET A 77 7.99 -16.81 -4.57
N VAL A 78 6.82 -17.40 -4.29
CA VAL A 78 5.57 -16.64 -4.09
C VAL A 78 5.63 -15.79 -2.81
N GLU A 79 6.22 -16.34 -1.74
CA GLU A 79 6.45 -15.60 -0.49
C GLU A 79 7.41 -14.42 -0.71
N GLU A 80 8.57 -14.65 -1.32
CA GLU A 80 9.57 -13.61 -1.61
C GLU A 80 8.99 -12.48 -2.48
N TRP A 81 8.29 -12.84 -3.56
CA TRP A 81 7.58 -11.86 -4.39
C TRP A 81 6.57 -11.04 -3.58
N SER A 82 5.83 -11.71 -2.69
CA SER A 82 4.83 -11.06 -1.85
C SER A 82 5.47 -10.11 -0.84
N GLU A 83 6.55 -10.51 -0.19
CA GLU A 83 7.28 -9.65 0.76
C GLU A 83 7.80 -8.37 0.09
N GLY A 84 8.44 -8.49 -1.08
CA GLY A 84 8.91 -7.33 -1.83
C GLY A 84 7.78 -6.37 -2.18
N ARG A 85 6.65 -6.91 -2.67
CA ARG A 85 5.47 -6.09 -2.99
C ARG A 85 4.84 -5.42 -1.77
N ARG A 86 4.78 -6.10 -0.61
CA ARG A 86 4.30 -5.50 0.65
C ARG A 86 5.20 -4.36 1.10
N ALA A 87 6.51 -4.54 0.99
CA ALA A 87 7.47 -3.49 1.35
C ALA A 87 7.32 -2.24 0.48
N ASP A 88 7.14 -2.41 -0.83
CA ASP A 88 6.90 -1.30 -1.77
C ASP A 88 5.60 -0.54 -1.44
N ILE A 89 4.51 -1.28 -1.20
CA ILE A 89 3.22 -0.71 -0.81
C ILE A 89 3.36 0.05 0.50
N LYS A 90 3.98 -0.55 1.52
CA LYS A 90 4.21 0.09 2.82
C LYS A 90 5.00 1.39 2.69
N LYS A 91 6.02 1.40 1.84
CA LYS A 91 6.81 2.60 1.56
C LYS A 91 5.95 3.70 0.93
N GLN A 92 5.09 3.35 -0.03
CA GLN A 92 4.17 4.31 -0.65
C GLN A 92 3.15 4.84 0.35
N GLU A 93 2.57 4.00 1.21
CA GLU A 93 1.65 4.43 2.26
C GLU A 93 2.29 5.45 3.21
N ASN A 94 3.50 5.16 3.69
CA ASN A 94 4.22 6.04 4.61
C ASN A 94 4.50 7.40 3.95
N GLN A 95 4.91 7.42 2.68
CA GLN A 95 5.12 8.65 1.92
C GLN A 95 3.85 9.48 1.77
N LEU A 96 2.72 8.83 1.46
CA LEU A 96 1.43 9.51 1.35
C LEU A 96 0.96 10.06 2.70
N ASP A 97 1.16 9.32 3.79
CA ASP A 97 0.80 9.76 5.14
C ASP A 97 1.65 10.95 5.60
N GLU A 98 2.95 10.96 5.30
CA GLU A 98 3.83 12.11 5.54
C GLU A 98 3.35 13.36 4.78
N GLN A 99 3.09 13.23 3.48
CA GLN A 99 2.59 14.34 2.64
C GLN A 99 1.23 14.86 3.11
N LEU A 100 0.31 13.96 3.49
CA LEU A 100 -0.99 14.34 4.04
C LEU A 100 -0.81 15.12 5.34
N ASN A 101 0.04 14.64 6.26
CA ASN A 101 0.31 15.31 7.53
C ASN A 101 0.90 16.71 7.30
N GLU A 102 1.87 16.85 6.40
CA GLU A 102 2.44 18.16 6.05
C GLU A 102 1.38 19.13 5.52
N LEU A 103 0.50 18.68 4.63
CA LEU A 103 -0.58 19.51 4.11
C LEU A 103 -1.62 19.86 5.17
N TYR A 104 -1.95 18.94 6.09
CA TYR A 104 -2.84 19.26 7.22
C TYR A 104 -2.21 20.30 8.15
N HIS A 105 -0.92 20.20 8.44
CA HIS A 105 -0.19 21.22 9.21
C HIS A 105 -0.15 22.57 8.49
N ALA A 106 0.14 22.58 7.19
CA ALA A 106 0.13 23.80 6.38
C ALA A 106 -1.26 24.46 6.35
N ARG A 107 -2.33 23.66 6.21
CA ARG A 107 -3.71 24.15 6.27
C ARG A 107 -4.03 24.76 7.62
N LYS A 108 -3.64 24.11 8.73
CA LYS A 108 -3.86 24.61 10.09
C LYS A 108 -3.14 25.95 10.32
N LYS A 109 -1.90 26.06 9.87
CA LYS A 109 -1.13 27.31 9.96
C LYS A 109 -1.80 28.45 9.19
N LEU A 110 -2.26 28.19 7.98
CA LEU A 110 -2.99 29.20 7.18
C LEU A 110 -4.30 29.65 7.83
N LEU A 111 -5.02 28.76 8.52
CA LEU A 111 -6.24 29.12 9.26
C LEU A 111 -5.93 30.11 10.39
N ILE A 112 -4.89 29.85 11.18
CA ILE A 112 -4.45 30.73 12.27
C ILE A 112 -4.00 32.09 11.71
N GLU A 113 -3.24 32.11 10.61
CA GLU A 113 -2.81 33.35 9.96
C GLU A 113 -3.99 34.17 9.41
N GLN A 114 -5.06 33.50 8.96
CA GLN A 114 -6.28 34.16 8.50
C GLN A 114 -7.06 34.77 9.66
N GLU A 115 -7.20 34.04 10.77
CA GLU A 115 -7.88 34.52 11.98
C GLU A 115 -7.14 35.70 12.61
N SER A 116 -5.80 35.69 12.59
CA SER A 116 -4.97 36.78 13.12
C SER A 116 -5.03 38.05 12.26
N LYS A 117 -5.63 38.00 11.08
CA LYS A 117 -5.81 39.12 10.15
C LYS A 117 -7.26 39.59 10.02
N LYS A 118 -8.20 38.93 10.71
CA LYS A 118 -9.56 39.40 10.90
C LYS A 118 -9.60 40.38 12.06
#